data_AF-A0A2Z3V103-F1
#
_entry.id   AF-A0A2Z3V103-F1
#
_cell.length_a   1.000
_cell.length_b   1.000
_cell.length_c   1.000
_cell.angle_alpha   90.00
_cell.angle_beta   90.00
_cell.angle_gamma   90.00
#
_symmetry.space_group_name_H-M   'P 1'
#
loop_
_entity.id
_entity.type
_entity.pdbx_description
1 polymer ?
#
loop_
_entity_poly.entity_id
_entity_poly.type
_entity_poly.pdbx_seq_one_letter_code
_entity_poly.pdbx_strand_id
1 'polypeptide(L)'
;MELHVWLLLGAGVVIAAIVAVRVAHRSGLPSLLIFLGLGVLIGESGLGLQFEDPQLAQQIGLIALAIILAEGGLTTTWSHVKGSIPTALVLATVGVGVSIAAVAIPVHLLLGMDVRTSLLLGAVLASTDAAAVFSVLRRLPLPSRLSGILEAESGLNDAPTVIAVMLLSASASPSLGGALFQVLFELVVGTAVGLAVAPLGAYALRHIALPISGLYPIAVLALAFVAYAGAVLLHGSGFLAIYLASLVMGNSRMPHRAASRGFAEGVAWLAQIGLFVMLGMLASPSEMPTAIIPGLVAGLILVAVARPLSIIASTLLVRLARIDRLNWREQAFLSWAGLRGAVPIVLATIPWAATSVDDSAAKFVFNEVFVIVVVYTLLQGPTLPFVAKKLGLTTPDEARDLEVESAPLEELNADLLQVRVPPTSKLHGVEIFELRLPTDAQVTLIVRDGRTFVPADSTRIRIDDQLLIVTAAACRDTVERRMRAISRKGKLAGWFGEIGN
;
A
#
# COMPACT_ATOMS: atom_id res chain seq x y z
N MET A 1 -29.97 -0.32 -15.68
CA MET A 1 -29.25 -1.53 -16.16
C MET A 1 -29.56 -2.69 -15.22
N GLU A 2 -29.72 -3.89 -15.76
CA GLU A 2 -29.95 -5.11 -14.99
C GLU A 2 -28.71 -5.53 -14.18
N LEU A 3 -28.90 -6.21 -13.03
CA LEU A 3 -27.81 -6.64 -12.13
C LEU A 3 -26.72 -7.44 -12.83
N HIS A 4 -27.10 -8.35 -13.73
CA HIS A 4 -26.15 -9.19 -14.45
C HIS A 4 -25.20 -8.38 -15.35
N VAL A 5 -25.63 -7.21 -15.84
CA VAL A 5 -24.77 -6.34 -16.66
C VAL A 5 -23.77 -5.61 -15.78
N TRP A 6 -24.17 -5.15 -14.59
CA TRP A 6 -23.23 -4.58 -13.62
C TRP A 6 -22.18 -5.58 -13.15
N LEU A 7 -22.58 -6.84 -12.92
CA LEU A 7 -21.65 -7.91 -12.57
C LEU A 7 -20.67 -8.21 -13.71
N LEU A 8 -21.17 -8.28 -14.96
CA LEU A 8 -20.33 -8.50 -16.13
C LEU A 8 -19.35 -7.35 -16.37
N LEU A 9 -19.82 -6.10 -16.26
CA LEU A 9 -18.98 -4.91 -16.39
C LEU A 9 -17.93 -4.86 -15.27
N GLY A 10 -18.32 -5.07 -14.02
CA GLY A 10 -17.40 -5.08 -12.88
C GLY A 10 -16.33 -6.15 -13.02
N ALA A 11 -16.71 -7.39 -13.37
CA ALA A 11 -15.75 -8.46 -13.63
C ALA A 11 -14.85 -8.14 -14.83
N GLY A 12 -15.42 -7.60 -15.91
CA GLY A 12 -14.68 -7.17 -17.09
C GLY A 12 -13.66 -6.09 -16.79
N VAL A 13 -14.01 -5.10 -15.97
CA VAL A 13 -13.12 -4.03 -15.51
C VAL A 13 -11.95 -4.61 -14.71
N VAL A 14 -12.22 -5.50 -13.76
CA VAL A 14 -11.16 -6.12 -12.95
C VAL A 14 -10.23 -6.96 -13.82
N ILE A 15 -10.76 -7.77 -14.74
CA ILE A 15 -9.95 -8.56 -15.67
C ILE A 15 -9.13 -7.65 -16.59
N ALA A 16 -9.72 -6.59 -17.14
CA ALA A 16 -9.02 -5.61 -17.97
C ALA A 16 -7.92 -4.90 -17.18
N ALA A 17 -8.16 -4.56 -15.91
CA ALA A 17 -7.17 -3.95 -15.03
C ALA A 17 -5.99 -4.91 -14.77
N ILE A 18 -6.23 -6.20 -14.54
CA ILE A 18 -5.17 -7.21 -14.38
C ILE A 18 -4.32 -7.32 -15.65
N VAL A 19 -4.96 -7.38 -16.83
CA VAL A 19 -4.24 -7.39 -18.12
C VAL A 19 -3.45 -6.11 -18.31
N ALA A 20 -4.02 -4.96 -17.96
CA ALA A 20 -3.38 -3.66 -18.03
C ALA A 20 -2.12 -3.60 -17.15
N VAL A 21 -2.15 -4.13 -15.92
CA VAL A 21 -0.96 -4.22 -15.06
C VAL A 21 0.17 -5.01 -15.72
N ARG A 22 -0.17 -6.12 -16.39
CA ARG A 22 0.82 -6.94 -17.10
C ARG A 22 1.49 -6.16 -18.23
N VAL A 23 0.75 -5.31 -18.94
CA VAL A 23 1.26 -4.43 -19.99
C VAL A 23 2.07 -3.27 -19.40
N ALA A 24 1.57 -2.65 -18.32
CA ALA A 24 2.19 -1.54 -17.61
C ALA A 24 3.60 -1.88 -17.10
N HIS A 25 3.82 -3.14 -16.73
CA HIS A 25 5.12 -3.62 -16.24
C HIS A 25 6.29 -3.39 -17.23
N ARG A 26 6.00 -3.09 -18.51
CA ARG A 26 7.00 -2.73 -19.52
C ARG A 26 7.14 -1.22 -19.79
N SER A 27 6.14 -0.40 -19.48
CA SER A 27 6.12 1.02 -19.87
C SER A 27 6.76 1.97 -18.87
N GLY A 28 7.02 1.54 -17.63
CA GLY A 28 7.60 2.39 -16.58
C GLY A 28 6.65 3.50 -16.08
N LEU A 29 5.40 3.48 -16.55
CA LEU A 29 4.35 4.39 -16.11
C LEU A 29 3.69 3.85 -14.84
N PRO A 30 3.21 4.72 -13.92
CA PRO A 30 2.40 4.31 -12.79
C PRO A 30 1.15 3.56 -13.28
N SER A 31 0.98 2.30 -12.87
CA SER A 31 -0.14 1.44 -13.28
C SER A 31 -1.50 2.06 -13.00
N LEU A 32 -1.55 2.91 -11.98
CA LEU A 32 -2.72 3.66 -11.52
C LEU A 32 -3.33 4.56 -12.59
N LEU A 33 -2.51 5.18 -13.44
CA LEU A 33 -3.00 6.03 -14.53
C LEU A 33 -3.71 5.22 -15.63
N ILE A 34 -3.38 3.94 -15.77
CA ILE A 34 -4.05 3.08 -16.74
C ILE A 34 -5.47 2.74 -16.27
N PHE A 35 -5.66 2.54 -14.96
CA PHE A 35 -6.99 2.35 -14.38
C PHE A 35 -7.84 3.62 -14.52
N LEU A 36 -7.24 4.78 -14.31
CA LEU A 36 -7.91 6.06 -14.52
C LEU A 36 -8.34 6.23 -15.98
N GLY A 37 -7.44 5.94 -16.93
CA GLY A 37 -7.72 5.98 -18.35
C GLY A 37 -8.81 4.97 -18.76
N LEU A 38 -8.81 3.78 -18.18
CA LEU A 38 -9.89 2.80 -18.37
C LEU A 38 -11.23 3.35 -17.89
N GLY A 39 -11.26 4.05 -16.75
CA GLY A 39 -12.45 4.76 -16.26
C GLY A 39 -12.96 5.80 -17.25
N VAL A 40 -12.08 6.65 -17.79
CA VAL A 40 -12.44 7.67 -18.79
C VAL A 40 -12.97 7.03 -20.08
N LEU A 41 -12.39 5.91 -20.51
CA LEU A 41 -12.84 5.14 -21.68
C LEU A 41 -14.20 4.46 -21.45
N ILE A 42 -14.54 4.11 -20.21
CA ILE A 42 -15.82 3.51 -19.88
C ILE A 42 -16.90 4.58 -19.67
N GLY A 43 -16.49 5.74 -19.14
CA GLY A 43 -17.36 6.86 -18.81
C GLY A 43 -18.04 7.53 -20.00
N GLU A 44 -18.53 8.74 -19.75
CA GLU A 44 -19.37 9.53 -20.66
C GLU A 44 -18.83 9.59 -22.10
N SER A 45 -17.53 9.86 -22.26
CA SER A 45 -16.91 10.10 -23.58
C SER A 45 -16.52 8.84 -24.35
N GLY A 46 -16.58 7.66 -23.73
CA GLY A 46 -16.17 6.41 -24.35
C GLY A 46 -17.33 5.46 -24.59
N LEU A 47 -17.61 4.55 -23.66
CA LEU A 47 -18.75 3.63 -23.75
C LEU A 47 -20.09 4.26 -23.37
N GLY A 48 -20.09 5.50 -22.86
CA GLY A 48 -21.30 6.27 -22.58
C GLY A 48 -21.97 5.91 -21.25
N LEU A 49 -21.26 5.25 -20.32
CA LEU A 49 -21.80 5.04 -18.96
C LEU A 49 -21.70 6.35 -18.17
N GLN A 50 -22.84 7.00 -17.95
CA GLN A 50 -22.92 8.20 -17.14
C GLN A 50 -22.82 7.84 -15.65
N PHE A 51 -21.79 8.37 -14.99
CA PHE A 51 -21.60 8.29 -13.56
C PHE A 51 -21.45 9.71 -13.01
N GLU A 52 -22.58 10.32 -12.67
CA GLU A 52 -22.69 11.73 -12.24
C GLU A 52 -23.20 11.83 -10.79
N ASP A 53 -22.62 11.04 -9.88
CA ASP A 53 -22.98 11.06 -8.45
C ASP A 53 -21.74 11.33 -7.58
N PRO A 54 -21.41 12.61 -7.34
CA PRO A 54 -20.27 13.00 -6.51
C PRO A 54 -20.38 12.50 -5.06
N GLN A 55 -21.60 12.38 -4.52
CA GLN A 55 -21.82 11.90 -3.15
C GLN A 55 -21.48 10.41 -3.04
N LEU A 56 -21.95 9.59 -3.98
CA LEU A 56 -21.61 8.18 -4.04
C LEU A 56 -20.12 7.98 -4.31
N ALA A 57 -19.54 8.77 -5.22
CA ALA A 57 -18.10 8.77 -5.48
C ALA A 57 -17.28 9.07 -4.23
N GLN A 58 -17.67 10.09 -3.47
CA GLN A 58 -17.04 10.45 -2.20
C GLN A 58 -17.12 9.30 -1.20
N GLN A 59 -18.30 8.71 -1.00
CA GLN A 59 -18.48 7.61 -0.03
C GLN A 59 -17.63 6.39 -0.38
N ILE A 60 -17.70 5.94 -1.64
CA ILE A 60 -16.90 4.82 -2.14
C ILE A 60 -15.41 5.16 -2.03
N GLY A 61 -15.02 6.39 -2.37
CA GLY A 61 -13.64 6.85 -2.33
C GLY A 61 -13.05 6.87 -0.91
N LEU A 62 -13.81 7.33 0.08
CA LEU A 62 -13.37 7.33 1.47
C LEU A 62 -13.25 5.91 2.04
N ILE A 63 -14.16 5.01 1.66
CA ILE A 63 -14.07 3.58 2.04
C ILE A 63 -12.83 2.94 1.41
N ALA A 64 -12.59 3.18 0.11
CA ALA A 64 -11.42 2.68 -0.58
C ALA A 64 -10.12 3.23 0.03
N LEU A 65 -10.08 4.52 0.37
CA LEU A 65 -8.94 5.14 1.05
C LEU A 65 -8.67 4.50 2.42
N ALA A 66 -9.71 4.19 3.20
CA ALA A 66 -9.56 3.52 4.49
C ALA A 66 -8.94 2.12 4.32
N ILE A 67 -9.36 1.37 3.29
CA ILE A 67 -8.78 0.06 2.95
C ILE A 67 -7.32 0.19 2.55
N ILE A 68 -6.99 1.16 1.69
CA ILE A 68 -5.63 1.39 1.19
C ILE A 68 -4.70 1.77 2.36
N LEU A 69 -5.14 2.63 3.27
CA LEU A 69 -4.35 2.97 4.46
C LEU A 69 -4.25 1.81 5.47
N ALA A 70 -5.27 0.97 5.56
CA ALA A 70 -5.19 -0.25 6.37
C ALA A 70 -4.14 -1.22 5.82
N GLU A 71 -4.14 -1.45 4.52
CA GLU A 71 -3.12 -2.27 3.86
C GLU A 71 -1.73 -1.65 4.03
N GLY A 72 -1.56 -0.36 3.73
CA GLY A 72 -0.27 0.32 3.88
C GLY A 72 0.28 0.18 5.29
N GLY A 73 -0.56 0.30 6.32
CA GLY A 73 -0.15 0.01 7.71
C GLY A 73 0.26 -1.45 7.91
N LEU A 74 -0.53 -2.42 7.43
CA LEU A 74 -0.26 -3.85 7.61
C LEU A 74 1.02 -4.34 6.89
N THR A 75 1.35 -3.75 5.75
CA THR A 75 2.53 -4.09 4.94
C THR A 75 3.78 -3.33 5.36
N THR A 76 3.63 -2.16 5.98
CA THR A 76 4.76 -1.35 6.47
C THR A 76 5.60 -2.13 7.47
N THR A 77 6.92 -2.18 7.23
CA THR A 77 7.88 -2.82 8.14
C THR A 77 8.45 -1.82 9.16
N TRP A 78 8.13 -2.02 10.44
CA TRP A 78 8.51 -1.09 11.52
C TRP A 78 10.02 -0.89 11.65
N SER A 79 10.84 -1.93 11.39
CA SER A 79 12.30 -1.79 11.45
C SER A 79 12.85 -0.82 10.42
N HIS A 80 12.20 -0.67 9.27
CA HIS A 80 12.60 0.26 8.21
C HIS A 80 12.11 1.68 8.48
N VAL A 81 10.89 1.82 9.01
CA VAL A 81 10.25 3.13 9.15
C VAL A 81 10.55 3.84 10.48
N LYS A 82 10.78 3.11 11.58
CA LYS A 82 10.92 3.70 12.94
C LYS A 82 11.95 4.84 13.04
N GLY A 83 13.04 4.78 12.29
CA GLY A 83 14.09 5.80 12.29
C GLY A 83 13.67 7.08 11.56
N SER A 84 12.68 6.99 10.67
CA SER A 84 12.22 8.06 9.79
C SER A 84 10.94 8.75 10.28
N ILE A 85 10.21 8.15 11.23
CA ILE A 85 8.93 8.66 11.76
C ILE A 85 8.99 10.11 12.23
N PRO A 86 9.98 10.55 13.03
CA PRO A 86 10.02 11.94 13.49
C PRO A 86 10.09 12.94 12.33
N THR A 87 10.90 12.64 11.31
CA THR A 87 11.04 13.46 10.11
C THR A 87 9.74 13.43 9.28
N ALA A 88 9.15 12.25 9.09
CA ALA A 88 7.90 12.07 8.38
C ALA A 88 6.72 12.79 9.05
N LEU A 89 6.67 12.81 10.40
CA LEU A 89 5.63 13.51 11.15
C LEU A 89 5.71 15.03 10.94
N VAL A 90 6.92 15.60 10.91
CA VAL A 90 7.09 17.02 10.60
C VAL A 90 6.67 17.33 9.17
N LEU A 91 7.04 16.48 8.20
CA LEU A 91 6.60 16.61 6.80
C LEU A 91 5.07 16.52 6.68
N ALA A 92 4.45 15.56 7.36
CA ALA A 92 3.01 15.34 7.35
C ALA A 92 2.21 16.45 8.05
N THR A 93 2.83 17.27 8.91
CA THR A 93 2.14 18.35 9.64
C THR A 93 2.54 19.72 9.11
N VAL A 94 3.78 20.15 9.42
CA VAL A 94 4.32 21.45 8.99
C VAL A 94 4.49 21.48 7.49
N GLY A 95 5.01 20.40 6.90
CA GLY A 95 5.18 20.31 5.45
C GLY A 95 3.84 20.40 4.71
N VAL A 96 2.78 19.78 5.21
CA VAL A 96 1.41 19.91 4.65
C VAL A 96 0.94 21.36 4.76
N GLY A 97 0.99 21.97 5.94
CA GLY A 97 0.57 23.37 6.13
C GLY A 97 1.31 24.37 5.23
N VAL A 98 2.63 24.21 5.09
CA VAL A 98 3.45 25.03 4.18
C VAL A 98 3.07 24.77 2.72
N SER A 99 2.84 23.51 2.33
CA SER A 99 2.42 23.18 0.96
C SER A 99 1.08 23.82 0.61
N ILE A 100 0.11 23.79 1.52
CA ILE A 100 -1.20 24.42 1.35
C ILE A 100 -1.03 25.91 1.09
N ALA A 101 -0.31 26.62 1.97
CA ALA A 101 -0.10 28.06 1.81
C ALA A 101 0.68 28.41 0.53
N ALA A 102 1.71 27.62 0.19
CA ALA A 102 2.56 27.86 -0.97
C ALA A 102 1.86 27.58 -2.31
N VAL A 103 0.79 26.78 -2.33
CA VAL A 103 -0.10 26.64 -3.50
C VAL A 103 -1.18 27.72 -3.47
N ALA A 104 -1.85 27.90 -2.33
CA ALA A 104 -3.02 28.78 -2.22
C ALA A 104 -2.68 30.24 -2.53
N ILE A 105 -1.56 30.77 -2.01
CA ILE A 105 -1.19 32.19 -2.19
C ILE A 105 -0.96 32.51 -3.67
N PRO A 106 -0.08 31.81 -4.42
CA PRO A 106 0.13 32.12 -5.83
C PRO A 106 -1.10 31.83 -6.69
N VAL A 107 -1.87 30.78 -6.40
CA VAL A 107 -3.10 30.47 -7.14
C VAL A 107 -4.15 31.58 -6.97
N HIS A 108 -4.36 32.06 -5.74
CA HIS A 108 -5.25 33.19 -5.48
C HIS A 108 -4.85 34.44 -6.28
N LEU A 109 -3.55 34.76 -6.29
CA LEU A 109 -3.03 35.97 -6.95
C LEU A 109 -2.98 35.86 -8.48
N LEU A 110 -2.64 34.69 -9.02
CA LEU A 110 -2.42 34.48 -10.46
C LEU A 110 -3.68 34.05 -11.21
N LEU A 111 -4.51 33.20 -10.58
CA LEU A 111 -5.72 32.64 -11.19
C LEU A 111 -6.99 33.37 -10.73
N GLY A 112 -6.89 34.30 -9.77
CA GLY A 112 -8.02 35.10 -9.30
C GLY A 112 -9.08 34.30 -8.53
N MET A 113 -8.76 33.06 -8.12
CA MET A 113 -9.66 32.21 -7.32
C MET A 113 -9.91 32.84 -5.96
N ASP A 114 -11.07 32.61 -5.34
CA ASP A 114 -11.29 33.07 -3.98
C ASP A 114 -10.36 32.36 -2.98
N VAL A 115 -10.14 33.00 -1.83
CA VAL A 115 -9.19 32.52 -0.81
C VAL A 115 -9.54 31.11 -0.34
N ARG A 116 -10.83 30.80 -0.18
CA ARG A 116 -11.27 29.50 0.31
C ARG A 116 -11.04 28.40 -0.72
N THR A 117 -11.35 28.64 -1.99
CA THR A 117 -11.12 27.68 -3.08
C THR A 117 -9.62 27.48 -3.34
N SER A 118 -8.80 28.53 -3.22
CA SER A 118 -7.33 28.40 -3.34
C SER A 118 -6.72 27.58 -2.19
N LEU A 119 -7.21 27.76 -0.96
CA LEU A 119 -6.84 26.93 0.19
C LEU A 119 -7.33 25.49 0.04
N LEU A 120 -8.54 25.28 -0.49
CA LEU A 120 -9.08 23.96 -0.81
C LEU A 120 -8.20 23.23 -1.83
N LEU A 121 -7.84 23.89 -2.94
CA LEU A 121 -6.95 23.33 -3.94
C LEU A 121 -5.59 22.98 -3.33
N GLY A 122 -5.01 23.88 -2.53
CA GLY A 122 -3.77 23.63 -1.80
C GLY A 122 -3.85 22.44 -0.84
N ALA A 123 -4.97 22.31 -0.11
CA ALA A 123 -5.25 21.18 0.76
C ALA A 123 -5.33 19.89 -0.03
N VAL A 124 -6.19 19.82 -1.05
CA VAL A 124 -6.35 18.62 -1.88
C VAL A 124 -5.02 18.14 -2.47
N LEU A 125 -4.16 19.05 -2.91
CA LEU A 125 -2.86 18.75 -3.54
C LEU A 125 -1.71 18.44 -2.55
N ALA A 126 -1.95 18.58 -1.24
CA ALA A 126 -0.92 18.33 -0.22
C ALA A 126 -0.70 16.85 0.07
N SER A 127 -1.70 15.99 -0.19
CA SER A 127 -1.57 14.52 -0.08
C SER A 127 -0.64 13.97 -1.17
N THR A 128 0.13 12.95 -0.81
CA THR A 128 1.07 12.25 -1.70
C THR A 128 0.85 10.76 -1.64
N ASP A 129 1.03 10.06 -2.76
CA ASP A 129 0.78 8.62 -2.86
C ASP A 129 2.09 7.82 -2.93
N ALA A 130 2.45 7.14 -1.84
CA ALA A 130 3.59 6.25 -1.75
C ALA A 130 3.46 5.06 -2.70
N ALA A 131 2.25 4.51 -2.93
CA ALA A 131 2.08 3.40 -3.85
C ALA A 131 2.48 3.80 -5.28
N ALA A 132 2.14 5.03 -5.70
CA ALA A 132 2.59 5.57 -6.98
C ALA A 132 4.13 5.68 -7.04
N VAL A 133 4.76 6.22 -5.99
CA VAL A 133 6.23 6.37 -5.87
C VAL A 133 6.94 5.02 -5.90
N PHE A 134 6.50 4.06 -5.10
CA PHE A 134 7.11 2.74 -5.00
C PHE A 134 6.82 1.87 -6.24
N SER A 135 5.67 2.04 -6.90
CA SER A 135 5.41 1.33 -8.17
C SER A 135 6.45 1.68 -9.24
N VAL A 136 6.87 2.94 -9.28
CA VAL A 136 7.90 3.45 -10.19
C VAL A 136 9.30 3.05 -9.73
N LEU A 137 9.55 3.09 -8.42
CA LEU A 137 10.88 2.89 -7.84
C LEU A 137 11.17 1.44 -7.42
N ARG A 138 10.25 0.50 -7.67
CA ARG A 138 10.39 -0.93 -7.29
C ARG A 138 11.71 -1.57 -7.75
N ARG A 139 12.34 -1.06 -8.80
CA ARG A 139 13.61 -1.58 -9.37
C ARG A 139 14.84 -0.75 -9.00
N LEU A 140 14.69 0.28 -8.18
CA LEU A 140 15.79 1.15 -7.78
C LEU A 140 16.07 1.02 -6.28
N PRO A 141 17.24 0.47 -5.90
CA PRO A 141 17.63 0.41 -4.51
C PRO A 141 17.87 1.83 -3.99
N LEU A 142 16.91 2.34 -3.22
CA LEU A 142 17.05 3.57 -2.45
C LEU A 142 17.58 3.27 -1.05
N PRO A 143 18.23 4.24 -0.38
CA PRO A 143 18.61 4.09 1.02
C PRO A 143 17.35 3.86 1.86
N SER A 144 17.38 2.86 2.75
CA SER A 144 16.23 2.48 3.60
C SER A 144 15.64 3.68 4.37
N ARG A 145 16.49 4.63 4.77
CA ARG A 145 16.06 5.89 5.39
C ARG A 145 15.16 6.72 4.48
N LEU A 146 15.49 6.90 3.20
CA LEU A 146 14.68 7.68 2.26
C LEU A 146 13.37 6.97 1.92
N SER A 147 13.42 5.66 1.68
CA SER A 147 12.21 4.85 1.47
C SER A 147 11.29 4.94 2.68
N GLY A 148 11.83 4.77 3.90
CA GLY A 148 11.05 4.87 5.13
C GLY A 148 10.49 6.27 5.40
N ILE A 149 11.15 7.35 4.95
CA ILE A 149 10.58 8.71 5.01
C ILE A 149 9.38 8.82 4.05
N LEU A 150 9.52 8.38 2.80
CA LEU A 150 8.45 8.49 1.80
C LEU A 150 7.22 7.64 2.16
N GLU A 151 7.46 6.42 2.66
CA GLU A 151 6.41 5.50 3.12
C GLU A 151 5.65 6.09 4.31
N ALA A 152 6.36 6.55 5.33
CA ALA A 152 5.74 7.18 6.49
C ALA A 152 5.06 8.51 6.16
N GLU A 153 5.65 9.31 5.26
CA GLU A 153 5.08 10.59 4.86
C GLU A 153 3.72 10.38 4.20
N SER A 154 3.61 9.47 3.23
CA SER A 154 2.33 9.20 2.54
C SER A 154 1.26 8.63 3.47
N GLY A 155 1.61 7.72 4.38
CA GLY A 155 0.62 7.20 5.33
C GLY A 155 0.15 8.23 6.36
N LEU A 156 1.04 9.16 6.77
CA LEU A 156 0.75 10.14 7.81
C LEU A 156 0.17 11.46 7.27
N ASN A 157 0.45 11.84 6.03
CA ASN A 157 0.01 13.13 5.48
C ASN A 157 -1.44 13.12 4.98
N ASP A 158 -2.00 11.95 4.66
CA ASP A 158 -3.40 11.82 4.24
C ASP A 158 -4.36 12.29 5.32
N ALA A 159 -4.13 11.94 6.58
CA ALA A 159 -4.96 12.34 7.70
C ALA A 159 -5.11 13.87 7.84
N PRO A 160 -4.05 14.67 8.04
CA PRO A 160 -4.17 16.13 8.13
C PRO A 160 -4.72 16.75 6.85
N THR A 161 -4.45 16.16 5.69
CA THR A 161 -4.96 16.64 4.41
C THR A 161 -6.48 16.48 4.31
N VAL A 162 -7.00 15.29 4.62
CA VAL A 162 -8.44 15.01 4.66
C VAL A 162 -9.14 15.96 5.63
N ILE A 163 -8.58 16.15 6.84
CA ILE A 163 -9.16 17.05 7.84
C ILE A 163 -9.22 18.48 7.29
N ALA A 164 -8.12 18.97 6.70
CA ALA A 164 -8.09 20.31 6.11
C ALA A 164 -9.15 20.48 5.01
N VAL A 165 -9.31 19.49 4.13
CA VAL A 165 -10.32 19.52 3.06
C VAL A 165 -11.74 19.51 3.63
N MET A 166 -12.03 18.66 4.63
CA MET A 166 -13.33 18.61 5.29
C MET A 166 -13.67 19.94 5.98
N LEU A 167 -12.71 20.55 6.70
CA LEU A 167 -12.89 21.84 7.35
C LEU A 167 -13.15 22.97 6.37
N LEU A 168 -12.38 23.02 5.30
CA LEU A 168 -12.53 24.04 4.27
C LEU A 168 -13.78 23.82 3.41
N SER A 169 -14.33 22.60 3.37
CA SER A 169 -15.58 22.29 2.67
C SER A 169 -16.81 22.57 3.53
N ALA A 170 -16.69 22.61 4.86
CA ALA A 170 -17.81 22.85 5.78
C ALA A 170 -18.42 24.26 5.67
N SER A 171 -19.72 24.42 5.89
CA SER A 171 -20.41 25.71 5.75
C SER A 171 -19.88 26.82 6.67
N ALA A 172 -19.43 26.47 7.87
CA ALA A 172 -18.80 27.40 8.80
C ALA A 172 -17.33 27.61 8.44
N SER A 173 -16.89 28.87 8.42
CA SER A 173 -15.46 29.20 8.31
C SER A 173 -14.85 29.34 9.71
N PRO A 174 -14.18 28.30 10.26
CA PRO A 174 -13.52 28.41 11.55
C PRO A 174 -12.42 29.48 11.48
N SER A 175 -12.16 30.15 12.60
CA SER A 175 -10.96 30.99 12.72
C SER A 175 -9.72 30.12 12.52
N LEU A 176 -8.62 30.72 12.05
CA LEU A 176 -7.38 29.98 11.78
C LEU A 176 -6.87 29.22 13.02
N GLY A 177 -7.01 29.82 14.21
CA GLY A 177 -6.70 29.16 15.48
C GLY A 177 -7.64 27.99 15.81
N GLY A 178 -8.95 28.12 15.51
CA GLY A 178 -9.92 27.03 15.68
C GLY A 178 -9.64 25.87 14.72
N ALA A 179 -9.32 26.15 13.46
CA ALA A 179 -8.96 25.14 12.48
C ALA A 179 -7.69 24.38 12.89
N LEU A 180 -6.64 25.09 13.32
CA LEU A 180 -5.41 24.45 13.81
C LEU A 180 -5.65 23.60 15.06
N PHE A 181 -6.45 24.09 16.00
CA PHE A 181 -6.82 23.32 17.18
C PHE A 181 -7.59 22.06 16.81
N GLN A 182 -8.56 22.15 15.89
CA GLN A 182 -9.35 21.00 15.46
C GLN A 182 -8.49 19.97 14.73
N VAL A 183 -7.60 20.39 13.82
CA VAL A 183 -6.65 19.47 13.17
C VAL A 183 -5.79 18.76 14.22
N LEU A 184 -5.22 19.51 15.17
CA LEU A 184 -4.39 18.92 16.22
C LEU A 184 -5.19 17.95 17.09
N PHE A 185 -6.41 18.33 17.49
CA PHE A 185 -7.30 17.51 18.29
C PHE A 185 -7.64 16.19 17.58
N GLU A 186 -8.07 16.27 16.31
CA GLU A 186 -8.45 15.10 15.53
C GLU A 186 -7.26 14.14 15.34
N LEU A 187 -6.05 14.66 15.10
CA LEU A 187 -4.84 13.85 14.99
C LEU A 187 -4.46 13.19 16.33
N VAL A 188 -4.57 13.91 17.45
CA VAL A 188 -4.26 13.36 18.78
C VAL A 188 -5.24 12.25 19.15
N VAL A 189 -6.55 12.48 18.96
CA VAL A 189 -7.59 11.48 19.25
C VAL A 189 -7.44 10.27 18.32
N GLY A 190 -7.24 10.49 17.02
CA GLY A 190 -7.01 9.40 16.06
C GLY A 190 -5.78 8.55 16.42
N THR A 191 -4.69 9.20 16.85
CA THR A 191 -3.48 8.52 17.34
C THR A 191 -3.78 7.68 18.59
N ALA A 192 -4.45 8.28 19.58
CA ALA A 192 -4.79 7.59 20.82
C ALA A 192 -5.67 6.36 20.58
N VAL A 193 -6.68 6.48 19.72
CA VAL A 193 -7.57 5.37 19.37
C VAL A 193 -6.82 4.28 18.59
N GLY A 194 -6.04 4.64 17.57
CA GLY A 194 -5.26 3.67 16.80
C GLY A 194 -4.30 2.87 17.68
N LEU A 195 -3.58 3.54 18.58
CA LEU A 195 -2.66 2.92 19.52
C LEU A 195 -3.36 2.12 20.64
N ALA A 196 -4.62 2.42 20.97
CA ALA A 196 -5.40 1.64 21.93
C ALA A 196 -6.00 0.38 21.29
N VAL A 197 -6.55 0.49 20.08
CA VAL A 197 -7.21 -0.64 19.39
C VAL A 197 -6.21 -1.69 18.95
N ALA A 198 -5.02 -1.31 18.49
CA ALA A 198 -4.03 -2.26 17.98
C ALA A 198 -3.58 -3.34 18.98
N PRO A 199 -3.13 -3.01 20.22
CA PRO A 199 -2.72 -4.03 21.18
C PRO A 199 -3.90 -4.87 21.66
N LEU A 200 -5.10 -4.28 21.79
CA LEU A 200 -6.32 -5.01 22.14
C LEU A 200 -6.70 -6.02 21.04
N GLY A 201 -6.64 -5.60 19.78
CA GLY A 201 -6.86 -6.45 18.62
C GLY A 201 -5.83 -7.58 18.53
N ALA A 202 -4.56 -7.26 18.71
CA ALA A 202 -3.49 -8.26 18.73
C ALA A 202 -3.64 -9.27 19.88
N TYR A 203 -4.05 -8.81 21.06
CA TYR A 203 -4.34 -9.67 22.19
C TYR A 203 -5.55 -10.57 21.91
N ALA A 204 -6.65 -10.01 21.41
CA ALA A 204 -7.87 -10.76 21.07
C ALA A 204 -7.58 -11.86 20.04
N LEU A 205 -6.88 -11.54 18.95
CA LEU A 205 -6.54 -12.51 17.89
C LEU A 205 -5.66 -13.66 18.39
N ARG A 206 -4.81 -13.42 19.41
CA ARG A 206 -3.98 -14.47 20.03
C ARG A 206 -4.78 -15.43 20.92
N HIS A 207 -5.86 -14.95 21.55
CA HIS A 207 -6.59 -15.73 22.56
C HIS A 207 -7.87 -16.37 22.02
N ILE A 208 -8.48 -15.80 20.98
CA ILE A 208 -9.76 -16.29 20.43
C ILE A 208 -9.58 -17.61 19.64
N ALA A 209 -8.35 -17.96 19.24
CA ALA A 209 -8.02 -19.19 18.50
C ALA A 209 -9.07 -19.53 17.43
N LEU A 210 -9.12 -18.72 16.37
CA LEU A 210 -10.14 -18.88 15.34
C LEU A 210 -10.01 -20.26 14.67
N PRO A 211 -11.14 -20.97 14.44
CA PRO A 211 -11.14 -22.35 13.97
C PRO A 211 -10.62 -22.50 12.53
N ILE A 212 -10.61 -21.41 11.75
CA ILE A 212 -10.22 -21.39 10.34
C ILE A 212 -9.19 -20.28 10.14
N SER A 213 -8.05 -20.61 9.54
CA SER A 213 -6.95 -19.67 9.26
C SER A 213 -7.40 -18.46 8.43
N GLY A 214 -8.33 -18.66 7.49
CA GLY A 214 -8.91 -17.60 6.66
C GLY A 214 -9.75 -16.55 7.40
N LEU A 215 -10.15 -16.80 8.65
CA LEU A 215 -10.87 -15.81 9.46
C LEU A 215 -9.93 -14.76 10.09
N TYR A 216 -8.64 -15.06 10.23
CA TYR A 216 -7.66 -14.13 10.78
C TYR A 216 -7.51 -12.85 9.94
N PRO A 217 -7.32 -12.92 8.61
CA PRO A 217 -7.28 -11.73 7.76
C PRO A 217 -8.52 -10.84 7.86
N ILE A 218 -9.70 -11.46 7.87
CA ILE A 218 -10.99 -10.76 7.97
C ILE A 218 -11.09 -10.03 9.31
N ALA A 219 -10.73 -10.70 10.41
CA ALA A 219 -10.76 -10.12 11.74
C ALA A 219 -9.75 -8.95 11.89
N VAL A 220 -8.55 -9.06 11.32
CA VAL A 220 -7.56 -7.97 11.31
C VAL A 220 -8.11 -6.74 10.58
N LEU A 221 -8.68 -6.92 9.39
CA LEU A 221 -9.27 -5.82 8.63
C LEU A 221 -10.48 -5.21 9.37
N ALA A 222 -11.34 -6.04 9.96
CA ALA A 222 -12.46 -5.57 10.77
C ALA A 222 -12.00 -4.74 11.98
N LEU A 223 -10.94 -5.17 12.68
CA LEU A 223 -10.34 -4.39 13.78
C LEU A 223 -9.76 -3.06 13.31
N ALA A 224 -9.20 -3.01 12.11
CA ALA A 224 -8.74 -1.77 11.50
C ALA A 224 -9.91 -0.80 11.28
N PHE A 225 -11.06 -1.29 10.77
CA PHE A 225 -12.28 -0.49 10.65
C PHE A 225 -12.89 -0.08 12.00
N VAL A 226 -12.76 -0.91 13.04
CA VAL A 226 -13.15 -0.52 14.40
C VAL A 226 -12.29 0.66 14.89
N ALA A 227 -11.00 0.69 14.58
CA ALA A 227 -10.15 1.85 14.88
C ALA A 227 -10.60 3.10 14.12
N TYR A 228 -10.91 2.96 12.82
CA TYR A 228 -11.45 4.06 12.01
C TYR A 228 -12.74 4.63 12.63
N ALA A 229 -13.75 3.78 12.80
CA ALA A 229 -15.07 4.18 13.26
C ALA A 229 -15.02 4.69 14.71
N GLY A 230 -14.26 4.03 15.58
CA GLY A 230 -14.06 4.44 16.96
C GLY A 230 -13.43 5.82 17.08
N ALA A 231 -12.46 6.15 16.22
CA ALA A 231 -11.86 7.48 16.20
C ALA A 231 -12.87 8.52 15.71
N VAL A 232 -13.59 8.26 14.61
CA VAL A 232 -14.59 9.19 14.08
C VAL A 232 -15.70 9.47 15.11
N LEU A 233 -16.17 8.47 15.85
CA LEU A 233 -17.16 8.63 16.92
C LEU A 233 -16.67 9.49 18.08
N LEU A 234 -15.35 9.57 18.30
CA LEU A 234 -14.71 10.43 19.30
C LEU A 234 -14.25 11.77 18.72
N HIS A 235 -14.70 12.11 17.50
CA HIS A 235 -14.26 13.31 16.76
C HIS A 235 -12.73 13.32 16.53
N GLY A 236 -12.16 12.16 16.23
CA GLY A 236 -10.78 11.95 15.86
C GLY A 236 -10.62 11.55 14.39
N SER A 237 -9.37 11.58 13.92
CA SER A 237 -9.03 11.17 12.56
C SER A 237 -9.13 9.64 12.40
N GLY A 238 -10.20 9.19 11.73
CA GLY A 238 -10.39 7.79 11.37
C GLY A 238 -9.25 7.23 10.51
N PHE A 239 -8.79 8.02 9.53
CA PHE A 239 -7.70 7.63 8.61
C PHE A 239 -6.36 7.44 9.34
N LEU A 240 -6.04 8.30 10.31
CA LEU A 240 -4.84 8.10 11.13
C LEU A 240 -4.98 6.88 12.06
N ALA A 241 -6.17 6.71 12.66
CA ALA A 241 -6.43 5.60 13.58
C ALA A 241 -6.33 4.25 12.87
N ILE A 242 -6.91 4.10 11.68
CA ILE A 242 -6.84 2.86 10.90
C ILE A 242 -5.42 2.57 10.44
N TYR A 243 -4.68 3.57 9.97
CA TYR A 243 -3.28 3.41 9.57
C TYR A 243 -2.41 2.96 10.74
N LEU A 244 -2.47 3.65 11.89
CA LEU A 244 -1.67 3.30 13.06
C LEU A 244 -2.07 1.97 13.69
N ALA A 245 -3.38 1.67 13.73
CA ALA A 245 -3.85 0.39 14.23
C ALA A 245 -3.31 -0.75 13.37
N SER A 246 -3.41 -0.59 12.05
CA SER A 246 -2.89 -1.53 11.06
C SER A 246 -1.37 -1.66 11.11
N LEU A 247 -0.64 -0.56 11.30
CA LEU A 247 0.82 -0.55 11.47
C LEU A 247 1.28 -1.37 12.67
N VAL A 248 0.66 -1.14 13.83
CA VAL A 248 1.02 -1.86 15.06
C VAL A 248 0.59 -3.32 14.98
N MET A 249 -0.58 -3.60 14.40
CA MET A 249 -1.06 -4.97 14.20
C MET A 249 -0.17 -5.73 13.21
N GLY A 250 0.13 -5.12 12.07
CA GLY A 250 0.99 -5.66 11.02
C GLY A 250 2.40 -5.99 11.51
N ASN A 251 2.90 -5.31 12.54
CA ASN A 251 4.21 -5.55 13.14
C ASN A 251 4.18 -6.38 14.44
N SER A 252 3.00 -6.79 14.89
CA SER A 252 2.84 -7.65 16.06
C SER A 252 3.00 -9.13 15.68
N ARG A 253 3.46 -9.96 16.63
CA ARG A 253 3.50 -11.43 16.45
C ARG A 253 2.06 -11.98 16.46
N MET A 254 1.40 -12.04 15.30
CA MET A 254 0.06 -12.61 15.16
C MET A 254 0.09 -13.97 14.47
N PRO A 255 -0.85 -14.88 14.80
CA PRO A 255 -1.07 -16.07 13.99
C PRO A 255 -1.39 -15.68 12.54
N HIS A 256 -0.90 -16.46 11.57
CA HIS A 256 -1.21 -16.29 10.15
C HIS A 256 -0.92 -14.89 9.55
N ARG A 257 0.09 -14.17 10.07
CA ARG A 257 0.48 -12.82 9.61
C ARG A 257 0.62 -12.70 8.09
N ALA A 258 1.28 -13.66 7.44
CA ALA A 258 1.47 -13.65 5.99
C ALA A 258 0.14 -13.70 5.22
N ALA A 259 -0.82 -14.51 5.69
CA ALA A 259 -2.16 -14.57 5.09
C ALA A 259 -2.92 -13.25 5.27
N SER A 260 -2.82 -12.61 6.45
CA SER A 260 -3.45 -11.31 6.69
C SER A 260 -2.87 -10.21 5.80
N ARG A 261 -1.54 -10.21 5.62
CA ARG A 261 -0.85 -9.28 4.73
C ARG A 261 -1.28 -9.46 3.27
N GLY A 262 -1.20 -10.68 2.74
CA GLY A 262 -1.59 -10.97 1.35
C GLY A 262 -3.08 -10.72 1.06
N PHE A 263 -3.96 -10.98 2.03
CA PHE A 263 -5.38 -10.63 1.90
C PHE A 263 -5.60 -9.12 1.85
N ALA A 264 -4.96 -8.36 2.76
CA ALA A 264 -5.05 -6.91 2.78
C ALA A 264 -4.51 -6.30 1.48
N GLU A 265 -3.37 -6.80 0.97
CA GLU A 265 -2.81 -6.44 -0.34
C GLU A 265 -3.82 -6.69 -1.46
N GLY A 266 -4.43 -7.88 -1.53
CA GLY A 266 -5.43 -8.20 -2.55
C GLY A 266 -6.68 -7.30 -2.49
N VAL A 267 -7.18 -7.03 -1.29
CA VAL A 267 -8.35 -6.15 -1.09
C VAL A 267 -8.01 -4.70 -1.42
N ALA A 268 -6.80 -4.23 -1.09
CA ALA A 268 -6.34 -2.88 -1.44
C ALA A 268 -6.14 -2.72 -2.95
N TRP A 269 -5.63 -3.74 -3.66
CA TRP A 269 -5.56 -3.72 -5.12
C TRP A 269 -6.94 -3.58 -5.75
N LEU A 270 -7.94 -4.32 -5.25
CA LEU A 270 -9.32 -4.18 -5.72
C LEU A 270 -9.88 -2.79 -5.41
N ALA A 271 -9.66 -2.28 -4.20
CA ALA A 271 -10.10 -0.94 -3.81
C ALA A 271 -9.44 0.13 -4.69
N GLN A 272 -8.15 0.01 -5.00
CA GLN A 272 -7.42 0.96 -5.82
C GLN A 272 -7.86 0.91 -7.29
N ILE A 273 -8.04 -0.28 -7.87
CA ILE A 273 -8.58 -0.42 -9.23
C ILE A 273 -9.97 0.20 -9.30
N GLY A 274 -10.87 -0.20 -8.39
CA GLY A 274 -12.24 0.32 -8.34
C GLY A 274 -12.27 1.84 -8.17
N LEU A 275 -11.42 2.37 -7.28
CA LEU A 275 -11.29 3.80 -7.03
C LEU A 275 -10.86 4.57 -8.28
N PHE A 276 -9.76 4.18 -8.91
CA PHE A 276 -9.26 4.90 -10.09
C PHE A 276 -10.21 4.80 -11.29
N VAL A 277 -10.83 3.64 -11.52
CA VAL A 277 -11.83 3.50 -12.59
C VAL A 277 -13.06 4.36 -12.31
N MET A 278 -13.58 4.35 -11.08
CA MET A 278 -14.72 5.17 -10.68
C MET A 278 -14.43 6.67 -10.86
N LEU A 279 -13.26 7.14 -10.44
CA LEU A 279 -12.86 8.54 -10.60
C LEU A 279 -12.66 8.93 -12.07
N GLY A 280 -12.18 7.99 -12.90
CA GLY A 280 -12.08 8.19 -14.35
C GLY A 280 -13.46 8.25 -15.02
N MET A 281 -14.44 7.50 -14.53
CA MET A 281 -15.82 7.56 -15.00
C MET A 281 -16.54 8.85 -14.57
N LEU A 282 -16.18 9.39 -13.40
CA LEU A 282 -16.73 10.66 -12.89
C LEU A 282 -16.19 11.89 -13.65
N ALA A 283 -15.01 11.77 -14.25
CA ALA A 283 -14.42 12.82 -15.05
C ALA A 283 -15.19 13.05 -16.36
N SER A 284 -15.47 14.31 -16.70
CA SER A 284 -16.06 14.71 -17.98
C SER A 284 -15.01 15.38 -18.88
N PRO A 285 -14.45 14.67 -19.87
CA PRO A 285 -13.46 15.21 -20.81
C PRO A 285 -13.91 16.43 -21.60
N SER A 286 -15.22 16.62 -21.78
CA SER A 286 -15.78 17.75 -22.52
C SER A 286 -15.56 19.09 -21.80
N GLU A 287 -15.52 19.06 -20.46
CA GLU A 287 -15.34 20.25 -19.60
C GLU A 287 -13.87 20.49 -19.22
N MET A 288 -13.00 19.48 -19.39
CA MET A 288 -11.58 19.58 -19.01
C MET A 288 -10.77 20.68 -19.72
N PRO A 289 -11.00 21.04 -21.01
CA PRO A 289 -10.15 22.00 -21.70
C PRO A 289 -9.98 23.35 -20.98
N THR A 290 -11.01 23.79 -20.24
CA THR A 290 -10.96 25.05 -19.47
C THR A 290 -10.09 24.94 -18.23
N ALA A 291 -9.95 23.75 -17.64
CA ALA A 291 -9.13 23.47 -16.47
C ALA A 291 -7.67 23.13 -16.80
N ILE A 292 -7.32 22.89 -18.08
CA ILE A 292 -5.96 22.50 -18.46
C ILE A 292 -4.93 23.57 -18.09
N ILE A 293 -5.11 24.80 -18.54
CA ILE A 293 -4.12 25.88 -18.31
C ILE A 293 -4.01 26.20 -16.81
N PRO A 294 -5.11 26.44 -16.08
CA PRO A 294 -5.07 26.66 -14.63
C PRO A 294 -4.43 25.50 -13.87
N GLY A 295 -4.78 24.25 -14.21
CA GLY A 295 -4.19 23.04 -13.63
C GLY A 295 -2.68 22.93 -13.89
N LEU A 296 -2.20 23.21 -15.11
CA LEU A 296 -0.76 23.24 -15.41
C LEU A 296 -0.02 24.32 -14.60
N VAL A 297 -0.62 25.49 -14.41
CA VAL A 297 -0.01 26.56 -13.61
C VAL A 297 0.04 26.15 -12.13
N ALA A 298 -1.07 25.69 -11.57
CA ALA A 298 -1.16 25.25 -10.18
C ALA A 298 -0.23 24.06 -9.88
N GLY A 299 -0.19 23.06 -10.77
CA GLY A 299 0.71 21.92 -10.64
C GLY A 299 2.19 22.30 -10.79
N LEU A 300 2.52 23.31 -11.61
CA LEU A 300 3.88 23.82 -11.71
C LEU A 300 4.29 24.52 -10.42
N ILE A 301 3.40 25.35 -9.84
CA ILE A 301 3.61 25.96 -8.52
C ILE A 301 3.82 24.88 -7.46
N LEU A 302 3.00 23.82 -7.48
CA LEU A 302 3.10 22.71 -6.54
C LEU A 302 4.47 22.01 -6.62
N VAL A 303 4.92 21.64 -7.82
CA VAL A 303 6.16 20.86 -8.01
C VAL A 303 7.41 21.73 -7.89
N ALA A 304 7.39 22.95 -8.44
CA ALA A 304 8.57 23.82 -8.48
C ALA A 304 8.75 24.67 -7.22
N VAL A 305 7.67 24.96 -6.49
CA VAL A 305 7.70 25.90 -5.35
C VAL A 305 7.21 25.23 -4.07
N ALA A 306 5.94 24.79 -4.03
CA ALA A 306 5.32 24.36 -2.78
C ALA A 306 6.00 23.13 -2.17
N ARG A 307 6.35 22.14 -2.99
CA ARG A 307 6.99 20.91 -2.53
C ARG A 307 8.43 21.15 -2.04
N PRO A 308 9.31 21.85 -2.77
CA PRO A 308 10.61 22.27 -2.23
C PRO A 308 10.51 23.09 -0.94
N LEU A 309 9.60 24.07 -0.87
CA LEU A 309 9.42 24.89 0.33
C LEU A 309 8.97 24.06 1.53
N SER A 310 8.01 23.17 1.34
CA SER A 310 7.50 22.24 2.35
C SER A 310 8.63 21.38 2.94
N ILE A 311 9.52 20.88 2.09
CA ILE A 311 10.65 20.03 2.52
C ILE A 311 11.76 20.85 3.16
N ILE A 312 12.08 22.03 2.63
CA ILE A 312 13.08 22.92 3.23
C ILE A 312 12.61 23.36 4.63
N ALA A 313 11.37 23.81 4.76
CA ALA A 313 10.80 24.22 6.05
C ALA A 313 10.80 23.07 7.06
N SER A 314 10.36 21.88 6.64
CA SER A 314 10.36 20.68 7.49
C SER A 314 11.77 20.27 7.90
N THR A 315 12.72 20.28 6.95
CA THR A 315 14.11 19.91 7.23
C THR A 315 14.80 20.91 8.14
N LEU A 316 14.50 22.21 8.01
CA LEU A 316 15.00 23.24 8.91
C LEU A 316 14.49 23.00 10.34
N LEU A 317 13.21 22.69 10.52
CA LEU A 317 12.64 22.41 11.83
C LEU A 317 13.26 21.14 12.45
N VAL A 318 13.36 20.07 11.68
CA VAL A 318 13.96 18.80 12.10
C VAL A 318 15.44 18.97 12.48
N ARG A 319 16.18 19.81 11.74
CA ARG A 319 17.57 20.18 12.04
C ARG A 319 17.68 20.99 13.32
N LEU A 320 16.81 21.98 13.54
CA LEU A 320 16.78 22.82 14.74
C LEU A 320 16.44 21.98 15.99
N ALA A 321 15.49 21.05 15.85
CA ALA A 321 15.11 20.12 16.89
C ALA A 321 16.16 19.00 17.15
N ARG A 322 17.28 18.99 16.41
CA ARG A 322 18.34 17.97 16.47
C ARG A 322 17.83 16.53 16.29
N ILE A 323 16.73 16.37 15.56
CA ILE A 323 16.09 15.08 15.30
C ILE A 323 16.83 14.36 14.18
N ASP A 324 17.04 15.06 13.05
CA ASP A 324 17.64 14.46 11.86
C ASP A 324 18.36 15.51 11.00
N ARG A 325 19.18 15.06 10.05
CA ARG A 325 19.89 15.92 9.08
C ARG A 325 19.80 15.33 7.69
N LEU A 326 18.97 15.95 6.85
CA LEU A 326 18.88 15.62 5.43
C LEU A 326 19.88 16.44 4.61
N ASN A 327 20.63 15.75 3.75
CA ASN A 327 21.53 16.37 2.79
C ASN A 327 20.73 17.04 1.67
N TRP A 328 21.31 18.02 0.97
CA TRP A 328 20.60 18.74 -0.10
C TRP A 328 20.15 17.80 -1.24
N ARG A 329 20.91 16.73 -1.51
CA ARG A 329 20.54 15.70 -2.49
C ARG A 329 19.29 14.93 -2.07
N GLU A 330 19.22 14.58 -0.79
CA GLU A 330 18.05 13.93 -0.19
C GLU A 330 16.83 14.85 -0.24
N GLN A 331 16.99 16.12 0.12
CA GLN A 331 15.92 17.13 0.05
C GLN A 331 15.42 17.34 -1.39
N ALA A 332 16.33 17.46 -2.36
CA ALA A 332 15.98 17.60 -3.77
C ALA A 332 15.23 16.36 -4.29
N PHE A 333 15.65 15.17 -3.89
CA PHE A 333 14.97 13.93 -4.26
C PHE A 333 13.57 13.86 -3.64
N LEU A 334 13.43 14.09 -2.33
CA LEU A 334 12.12 14.12 -1.66
C LEU A 334 11.20 15.19 -2.27
N SER A 335 11.76 16.31 -2.76
CA SER A 335 11.01 17.36 -3.45
C SER A 335 10.45 16.90 -4.78
N TRP A 336 11.22 16.09 -5.51
CA TRP A 336 10.78 15.53 -6.78
C TRP A 336 9.87 14.30 -6.62
N ALA A 337 10.05 13.53 -5.54
CA ALA A 337 9.40 12.25 -5.28
C ALA A 337 7.97 12.34 -4.75
N GLY A 338 7.40 13.52 -4.57
CA GLY A 338 5.97 13.64 -4.26
C GLY A 338 5.11 13.30 -5.48
N LEU A 339 4.82 12.03 -5.76
CA LEU A 339 3.79 11.69 -6.75
C LEU A 339 2.41 11.88 -6.16
N ARG A 340 1.47 12.31 -7.00
CA ARG A 340 0.07 12.47 -6.63
C ARG A 340 -0.70 11.30 -7.23
N GLY A 341 -1.40 10.56 -6.37
CA GLY A 341 -2.17 9.40 -6.77
C GLY A 341 -3.65 9.67 -6.82
N ALA A 342 -4.46 8.70 -6.40
CA ALA A 342 -5.91 8.83 -6.37
C ALA A 342 -6.39 9.75 -5.25
N VAL A 343 -5.64 9.82 -4.14
CA VAL A 343 -6.10 10.50 -2.92
C VAL A 343 -6.52 11.95 -3.20
N PRO A 344 -5.72 12.80 -3.87
CA PRO A 344 -6.17 14.15 -4.22
C PRO A 344 -7.47 14.18 -5.02
N ILE A 345 -7.65 13.28 -5.99
CA ILE A 345 -8.88 13.25 -6.81
C ILE A 345 -10.10 12.89 -5.94
N VAL A 346 -9.95 11.93 -5.02
CA VAL A 346 -11.00 11.60 -4.02
C VAL A 346 -11.29 12.79 -3.13
N LEU A 347 -10.26 13.49 -2.64
CA LEU A 347 -10.46 14.64 -1.78
C LEU A 347 -11.17 15.78 -2.52
N ALA A 348 -10.99 15.91 -3.83
CA ALA A 348 -11.72 16.87 -4.64
C ALA A 348 -13.22 16.56 -4.78
N THR A 349 -13.66 15.32 -4.54
CA THR A 349 -15.10 15.00 -4.52
C THR A 349 -15.79 15.47 -3.24
N ILE A 350 -15.03 15.74 -2.17
CA ILE A 350 -15.58 16.25 -0.90
C ILE A 350 -16.27 17.62 -1.07
N PRO A 351 -15.60 18.67 -1.58
CA PRO A 351 -16.25 19.95 -1.81
C PRO A 351 -17.35 19.88 -2.87
N TRP A 352 -17.25 18.97 -3.84
CA TRP A 352 -18.28 18.81 -4.88
C TRP A 352 -19.55 18.13 -4.36
N ALA A 353 -19.39 17.16 -3.47
CA ALA A 353 -20.52 16.54 -2.77
C ALA A 353 -21.14 17.48 -1.72
N ALA A 354 -20.38 18.46 -1.23
CA ALA A 354 -20.82 19.41 -0.20
C ALA A 354 -21.71 20.52 -0.80
N THR A 355 -22.88 20.74 -0.21
CA THR A 355 -23.83 21.80 -0.64
C THR A 355 -23.36 23.22 -0.30
N SER A 356 -22.25 23.37 0.42
CA SER A 356 -21.71 24.63 0.93
C SER A 356 -20.73 25.34 0.00
N VAL A 357 -20.34 24.70 -1.10
CA VAL A 357 -19.49 25.29 -2.14
C VAL A 357 -20.32 25.39 -3.41
N ASP A 358 -20.15 26.47 -4.18
CA ASP A 358 -20.81 26.60 -5.48
C ASP A 358 -20.43 25.41 -6.37
N ASP A 359 -21.43 24.70 -6.90
CA ASP A 359 -21.25 23.46 -7.66
C ASP A 359 -20.29 23.63 -8.85
N SER A 360 -20.34 24.78 -9.52
CA SER A 360 -19.42 25.13 -10.61
C SER A 360 -17.97 25.29 -10.15
N ALA A 361 -17.74 25.89 -8.98
CA ALA A 361 -16.40 26.05 -8.41
C ALA A 361 -15.84 24.70 -7.92
N ALA A 362 -16.67 23.89 -7.28
CA ALA A 362 -16.25 22.57 -6.80
C ALA A 362 -15.92 21.61 -7.94
N LYS A 363 -16.75 21.58 -9.00
CA LYS A 363 -16.48 20.82 -10.22
C LYS A 363 -15.23 21.32 -10.94
N PHE A 364 -14.99 22.63 -10.95
CA PHE A 364 -13.76 23.20 -11.50
C PHE A 364 -12.51 22.74 -10.74
N VAL A 365 -12.53 22.76 -9.39
CA VAL A 365 -11.44 22.21 -8.57
C VAL A 365 -11.21 20.73 -8.85
N PHE A 366 -12.27 19.93 -8.98
CA PHE A 366 -12.14 18.52 -9.37
C PHE A 366 -11.43 18.35 -10.72
N ASN A 367 -11.85 19.12 -11.73
CA ASN A 367 -11.24 19.08 -13.06
C ASN A 367 -9.76 19.52 -13.03
N GLU A 368 -9.42 20.57 -12.28
CA GLU A 368 -8.03 21.00 -12.10
C GLU A 368 -7.17 19.93 -11.44
N VAL A 369 -7.65 19.35 -10.33
CA VAL A 369 -6.94 18.29 -9.60
C VAL A 369 -6.74 17.07 -10.49
N PHE A 370 -7.76 16.67 -11.25
CA PHE A 370 -7.66 15.58 -12.22
C PHE A 370 -6.55 15.84 -13.24
N VAL A 371 -6.53 17.03 -13.87
CA VAL A 371 -5.48 17.41 -14.82
C VAL A 371 -4.10 17.39 -14.16
N ILE A 372 -3.97 17.96 -12.96
CA ILE A 372 -2.70 18.00 -12.23
C ILE A 372 -2.20 16.59 -11.97
N VAL A 373 -3.05 15.71 -11.42
CA VAL A 373 -2.66 14.33 -11.13
C VAL A 373 -2.23 13.60 -12.40
N VAL A 374 -2.99 13.70 -13.49
CA VAL A 374 -2.64 13.01 -14.74
C VAL A 374 -1.32 13.54 -15.30
N VAL A 375 -1.21 14.86 -15.51
CA VAL A 375 -0.04 15.45 -16.19
C VAL A 375 1.22 15.28 -15.36
N TYR A 376 1.17 15.60 -14.07
CA TYR A 376 2.37 15.58 -13.24
C TYR A 376 2.79 14.17 -12.86
N THR A 377 1.87 13.22 -12.75
CA THR A 377 2.25 11.82 -12.54
C THR A 377 2.85 11.19 -13.81
N LEU A 378 2.37 11.56 -15.01
CA LEU A 378 3.01 11.21 -16.28
C LEU A 378 4.41 11.82 -16.44
N LEU A 379 4.63 13.03 -15.90
CA LEU A 379 5.91 13.72 -15.97
C LEU A 379 6.90 13.21 -14.91
N GLN A 380 6.48 13.15 -13.64
CA GLN A 380 7.33 12.83 -12.51
C GLN A 380 7.61 11.32 -12.41
N GLY A 381 6.66 10.45 -12.78
CA GLY A 381 6.81 8.99 -12.68
C GLY A 381 8.05 8.50 -13.44
N PRO A 382 8.12 8.63 -14.77
CA PRO A 382 9.28 8.20 -15.55
C PRO A 382 10.59 8.94 -15.21
N THR A 383 10.51 10.18 -14.71
CA THR A 383 11.70 10.99 -14.40
C THR A 383 12.28 10.70 -13.02
N LEU A 384 11.51 10.14 -12.10
CA LEU A 384 11.95 9.79 -10.74
C LEU A 384 13.19 8.88 -10.71
N PRO A 385 13.22 7.76 -11.46
CA PRO A 385 14.39 6.91 -11.57
C PRO A 385 15.65 7.65 -12.02
N PHE A 386 15.49 8.56 -12.98
CA PHE A 386 16.58 9.36 -13.51
C PHE A 386 17.12 10.36 -12.47
N VAL A 387 16.22 11.04 -11.75
CA VAL A 387 16.60 12.00 -10.70
C VAL A 387 17.33 11.29 -9.54
N ALA A 388 16.85 10.11 -9.12
CA ALA A 388 17.52 9.31 -8.10
C ALA A 388 18.98 8.96 -8.48
N LYS A 389 19.19 8.50 -9.73
CA LYS A 389 20.52 8.18 -10.26
C LYS A 389 21.41 9.43 -10.36
N LYS A 390 20.88 10.54 -10.88
CA LYS A 390 21.63 11.79 -11.06
C LYS A 390 22.08 12.40 -9.72
N LEU A 391 21.27 12.23 -8.68
CA LEU A 391 21.60 12.67 -7.33
C LEU A 391 22.52 11.69 -6.59
N GLY A 392 22.88 10.55 -7.19
CA GLY A 392 23.77 9.55 -6.58
C GLY A 392 23.17 8.88 -5.35
N LEU A 393 21.84 8.73 -5.30
CA LEU A 393 21.12 8.15 -4.17
C LEU A 393 20.85 6.65 -4.34
N THR A 394 21.16 6.08 -5.50
CA THR A 394 21.04 4.63 -5.71
C THR A 394 22.17 3.91 -4.98
N THR A 395 21.84 3.03 -4.04
CA THR A 395 22.85 2.16 -3.41
C THR A 395 23.22 1.02 -4.36
N PRO A 396 24.47 0.52 -4.35
CA PRO A 396 24.77 -0.76 -4.99
C PRO A 396 23.84 -1.84 -4.43
N ASP A 397 23.58 -2.87 -5.23
CA ASP A 397 22.73 -4.02 -4.92
C ASP A 397 23.30 -4.79 -3.70
N GLU A 398 23.14 -4.23 -2.51
CA GLU A 398 23.22 -4.98 -1.28
C GLU A 398 22.06 -5.98 -1.33
N ALA A 399 22.32 -7.23 -0.96
CA ALA A 399 21.30 -8.25 -0.76
C ALA A 399 20.34 -7.78 0.36
N ARG A 400 19.46 -6.84 0.02
CA ARG A 400 18.46 -6.29 0.89
C ARG A 400 17.28 -7.21 0.83
N ASP A 401 16.77 -7.43 2.03
CA ASP A 401 15.65 -8.29 2.32
C ASP A 401 15.96 -9.77 2.08
N LEU A 402 16.58 -10.38 3.10
CA LEU A 402 16.07 -11.64 3.65
C LEU A 402 14.65 -11.39 4.16
N GLU A 403 13.77 -10.94 3.28
CA GLU A 403 12.35 -11.05 3.48
C GLU A 403 12.12 -12.55 3.57
N VAL A 404 11.66 -12.99 4.75
CA VAL A 404 10.85 -14.21 4.83
C VAL A 404 9.51 -13.87 4.16
N GLU A 405 9.57 -13.34 2.94
CA GLU A 405 8.46 -13.34 2.04
C GLU A 405 8.31 -14.78 1.60
N SER A 406 7.06 -15.16 1.52
CA SER A 406 6.63 -16.28 0.71
C SER A 406 6.82 -15.93 -0.77
N ALA A 407 7.93 -15.26 -1.15
CA ALA A 407 8.33 -15.12 -2.54
C ALA A 407 8.45 -16.56 -3.02
N PRO A 408 7.51 -16.97 -3.88
CA PRO A 408 7.03 -18.32 -3.85
C PRO A 408 8.17 -19.17 -4.39
N LEU A 409 8.29 -20.38 -3.89
CA LEU A 409 9.16 -21.35 -4.55
C LEU A 409 8.90 -21.42 -6.06
N GLU A 410 7.75 -20.92 -6.56
CA GLU A 410 7.45 -20.65 -7.97
C GLU A 410 8.48 -19.79 -8.73
N GLU A 411 9.06 -18.72 -8.15
CA GLU A 411 10.14 -17.98 -8.84
C GLU A 411 11.44 -18.80 -8.92
N LEU A 412 11.68 -19.64 -7.91
CA LEU A 412 12.81 -20.56 -7.83
C LEU A 412 12.55 -21.90 -8.55
N ASN A 413 11.34 -22.09 -9.13
CA ASN A 413 10.82 -23.37 -9.60
C ASN A 413 11.10 -24.53 -8.63
N ALA A 414 10.78 -24.35 -7.35
CA ALA A 414 10.91 -25.33 -6.29
C ALA A 414 9.55 -25.63 -5.63
N ASP A 415 9.49 -26.70 -4.85
CA ASP A 415 8.35 -27.16 -4.08
C ASP A 415 8.81 -27.55 -2.68
N LEU A 416 7.95 -27.29 -1.68
CA LEU A 416 8.13 -27.71 -0.30
C LEU A 416 7.18 -28.86 0.00
N LEU A 417 7.75 -30.02 0.32
CA LEU A 417 7.01 -31.23 0.69
C LEU A 417 7.16 -31.47 2.19
N GLN A 418 6.03 -31.63 2.88
CA GLN A 418 6.00 -32.06 4.28
C GLN A 418 5.62 -33.53 4.36
N VAL A 419 6.50 -34.35 4.94
CA VAL A 419 6.26 -35.79 5.11
C VAL A 419 6.25 -36.11 6.60
N ARG A 420 5.09 -36.51 7.11
CA ARG A 420 4.98 -37.10 8.45
C ARG A 420 5.26 -38.60 8.38
N VAL A 421 6.04 -39.13 9.31
CA VAL A 421 6.39 -40.55 9.38
C VAL A 421 5.40 -41.27 10.32
N PRO A 422 4.37 -41.96 9.80
CA PRO A 422 3.45 -42.69 10.66
C PRO A 422 4.12 -43.93 11.26
N PRO A 423 3.60 -44.48 12.38
CA PRO A 423 4.15 -45.67 13.03
C PRO A 423 4.25 -46.89 12.11
N THR A 424 3.39 -46.99 11.11
CA THR A 424 3.34 -48.09 10.14
C THR A 424 4.31 -47.94 8.97
N SER A 425 4.91 -46.75 8.80
CA SER A 425 5.82 -46.48 7.69
C SER A 425 7.20 -47.07 7.96
N LYS A 426 7.77 -47.79 6.99
CA LYS A 426 9.16 -48.28 7.04
C LYS A 426 10.21 -47.19 6.78
N LEU A 427 9.83 -45.92 6.76
CA LEU A 427 10.77 -44.78 6.77
C LEU A 427 11.53 -44.69 8.10
N HIS A 428 10.97 -45.18 9.20
CA HIS A 428 11.69 -45.18 10.47
C HIS A 428 12.94 -46.08 10.40
N GLY A 429 14.06 -45.59 10.92
CA GLY A 429 15.36 -46.26 10.88
C GLY A 429 16.15 -46.07 9.59
N VAL A 430 15.57 -45.43 8.56
CA VAL A 430 16.28 -45.02 7.34
C VAL A 430 17.10 -43.76 7.64
N GLU A 431 18.34 -43.72 7.16
CA GLU A 431 19.23 -42.56 7.25
C GLU A 431 19.01 -41.63 6.04
N ILE A 432 19.26 -40.33 6.19
CA ILE A 432 18.95 -39.34 5.14
C ILE A 432 19.63 -39.67 3.81
N PHE A 433 20.90 -40.09 3.83
CA PHE A 433 21.59 -40.47 2.60
C PHE A 433 20.97 -41.72 1.92
N GLU A 434 20.32 -42.60 2.69
CA GLU A 434 19.68 -43.81 2.17
C GLU A 434 18.38 -43.51 1.42
N LEU A 435 17.80 -42.31 1.62
CA LEU A 435 16.64 -41.86 0.84
C LEU A 435 16.97 -41.81 -0.66
N ARG A 436 18.22 -41.47 -1.01
CA ARG A 436 18.68 -41.30 -2.40
C ARG A 436 17.71 -40.42 -3.19
N LEU A 437 17.44 -39.23 -2.65
CA LEU A 437 16.66 -38.22 -3.35
C LEU A 437 17.43 -37.75 -4.61
N PRO A 438 16.73 -37.23 -5.64
CA PRO A 438 17.37 -36.56 -6.77
C PRO A 438 18.34 -35.47 -6.30
N THR A 439 19.32 -35.11 -7.14
CA THR A 439 20.31 -34.05 -6.83
C THR A 439 19.66 -32.71 -6.51
N ASP A 440 18.48 -32.45 -7.08
CA ASP A 440 17.72 -31.22 -6.89
C ASP A 440 16.63 -31.38 -5.81
N ALA A 441 16.87 -32.23 -4.81
CA ALA A 441 15.97 -32.48 -3.70
C ALA A 441 16.74 -32.75 -2.39
N GLN A 442 16.38 -32.06 -1.31
CA GLN A 442 17.06 -32.20 -0.03
C GLN A 442 16.08 -32.14 1.14
N VAL A 443 16.30 -33.00 2.14
CA VAL A 443 15.65 -32.87 3.44
C VAL A 443 16.32 -31.73 4.19
N THR A 444 15.64 -30.60 4.31
CA THR A 444 16.21 -29.37 4.89
C THR A 444 16.05 -29.32 6.40
N LEU A 445 14.93 -29.83 6.93
CA LEU A 445 14.62 -29.78 8.36
C LEU A 445 13.87 -31.05 8.81
N ILE A 446 14.11 -31.45 10.06
CA ILE A 446 13.30 -32.43 10.77
C ILE A 446 12.71 -31.79 12.03
N VAL A 447 11.41 -31.95 12.22
CA VAL A 447 10.73 -31.66 13.49
C VAL A 447 10.56 -32.96 14.25
N ARG A 448 11.18 -33.04 15.43
CA ARG A 448 11.09 -34.18 16.35
C ARG A 448 10.82 -33.66 17.76
N ASP A 449 9.78 -34.18 18.40
CA ASP A 449 9.40 -33.79 19.77
C ASP A 449 9.27 -32.26 19.95
N GLY A 450 8.75 -31.57 18.93
CA GLY A 450 8.60 -30.11 18.92
C GLY A 450 9.91 -29.32 18.72
N ARG A 451 11.04 -29.98 18.50
CA ARG A 451 12.33 -29.35 18.19
C ARG A 451 12.66 -29.48 16.71
N THR A 452 13.09 -28.37 16.11
CA THR A 452 13.53 -28.30 14.72
C THR A 452 15.04 -28.40 14.65
N PHE A 453 15.58 -29.21 13.74
CA PHE A 453 17.01 -29.27 13.48
C PHE A 453 17.30 -29.61 12.01
N VAL A 454 18.48 -29.19 11.52
CA VAL A 454 18.98 -29.55 10.19
C VAL A 454 19.60 -30.95 10.28
N PRO A 455 19.14 -31.93 9.51
CA PRO A 455 19.66 -33.28 9.59
C PRO A 455 21.02 -33.40 8.89
N ALA A 456 21.94 -34.15 9.49
CA ALA A 456 23.12 -34.68 8.79
C ALA A 456 22.75 -35.90 7.94
N ASP A 457 23.59 -36.28 6.98
CA ASP A 457 23.39 -37.44 6.11
C ASP A 457 23.14 -38.75 6.87
N SER A 458 23.80 -38.94 8.03
CA SER A 458 23.66 -40.10 8.92
C SER A 458 22.47 -40.01 9.89
N THR A 459 21.66 -38.96 9.80
CA THR A 459 20.51 -38.77 10.70
C THR A 459 19.47 -39.84 10.41
N ARG A 460 19.14 -40.64 11.43
CA ARG A 460 18.05 -41.62 11.35
C ARG A 460 16.70 -40.97 11.53
N ILE A 461 15.79 -41.29 10.63
CA ILE A 461 14.38 -40.93 10.69
C ILE A 461 13.69 -41.78 11.79
N ARG A 462 12.84 -41.16 12.61
CA ARG A 462 12.07 -41.79 13.68
C ARG A 462 10.56 -41.72 13.39
N ILE A 463 9.81 -42.54 14.12
CA ILE A 463 8.35 -42.45 14.14
C ILE A 463 7.95 -41.06 14.63
N ASP A 464 6.90 -40.50 14.03
CA ASP A 464 6.37 -39.15 14.28
C ASP A 464 7.27 -37.97 13.88
N ASP A 465 8.44 -38.23 13.27
CA ASP A 465 9.20 -37.17 12.63
C ASP A 465 8.37 -36.50 11.53
N GLN A 466 8.46 -35.17 11.45
CA GLN A 466 8.03 -34.41 10.29
C GLN A 466 9.24 -33.93 9.51
N LEU A 467 9.39 -34.42 8.30
CA LEU A 467 10.45 -34.06 7.37
C LEU A 467 9.96 -32.91 6.50
N LEU A 468 10.79 -31.89 6.35
CA LEU A 468 10.62 -30.83 5.37
C LEU A 468 11.60 -31.07 4.22
N ILE A 469 11.10 -31.21 3.00
CA ILE A 469 11.90 -31.50 1.81
C ILE A 469 11.70 -30.35 0.83
N VAL A 470 12.80 -29.75 0.38
CA VAL A 470 12.80 -28.77 -0.72
C VAL A 470 13.26 -29.48 -1.98
N THR A 471 12.53 -29.33 -3.08
CA THR A 471 12.90 -29.94 -4.37
C THR A 471 12.56 -29.03 -5.54
N ALA A 472 13.31 -29.09 -6.64
CA ALA A 472 12.88 -28.47 -7.89
C ALA A 472 11.52 -29.03 -8.35
N ALA A 473 10.63 -28.18 -8.87
CA ALA A 473 9.27 -28.54 -9.28
C ALA A 473 9.24 -29.70 -10.29
N ALA A 474 10.23 -29.75 -11.20
CA ALA A 474 10.41 -30.86 -12.15
C ALA A 474 10.65 -32.23 -11.49
N CYS A 475 11.14 -32.25 -10.24
CA CYS A 475 11.50 -33.46 -9.51
C CYS A 475 10.45 -33.89 -8.47
N ARG A 476 9.41 -33.08 -8.24
CA ARG A 476 8.39 -33.30 -7.21
C ARG A 476 7.79 -34.70 -7.23
N ASP A 477 7.29 -35.14 -8.39
CA ASP A 477 6.64 -36.45 -8.53
C ASP A 477 7.61 -37.61 -8.29
N THR A 478 8.89 -37.41 -8.61
CA THR A 478 9.94 -38.41 -8.38
C THR A 478 10.27 -38.51 -6.90
N VAL A 479 10.36 -37.37 -6.20
CA VAL A 479 10.56 -37.32 -4.74
C VAL A 479 9.38 -37.97 -4.01
N GLU A 480 8.15 -37.62 -4.38
CA GLU A 480 6.95 -38.18 -3.74
C GLU A 480 6.87 -39.71 -3.91
N ARG A 481 7.06 -40.19 -5.14
CA ARG A 481 7.14 -41.63 -5.42
C ARG A 481 8.24 -42.32 -4.63
N ARG A 482 9.42 -41.71 -4.54
CA ARG A 482 10.54 -42.26 -3.77
C ARG A 482 10.21 -42.36 -2.28
N MET A 483 9.64 -41.31 -1.69
CA MET A 483 9.23 -41.30 -0.28
C MET A 483 8.14 -42.35 0.00
N ARG A 484 7.17 -42.51 -0.91
CA ARG A 484 6.14 -43.56 -0.81
C ARG A 484 6.74 -44.97 -0.89
N ALA A 485 7.66 -45.21 -1.83
CA ALA A 485 8.33 -46.51 -1.97
C ALA A 485 9.11 -46.92 -0.71
N ILE A 486 9.87 -45.98 -0.13
CA ILE A 486 10.61 -46.22 1.11
C ILE A 486 9.66 -46.37 2.30
N SER A 487 8.56 -45.63 2.33
CA SER A 487 7.52 -45.81 3.35
C SER A 487 6.93 -47.22 3.35
N ARG A 488 6.80 -47.87 2.19
CA ARG A 488 6.29 -49.25 2.07
C ARG A 488 7.35 -50.33 2.33
N LYS A 489 8.56 -50.15 1.82
CA LYS A 489 9.60 -51.22 1.75
C LYS A 489 10.89 -50.92 2.50
N GLY A 490 11.02 -49.74 3.10
CA GLY A 490 12.19 -49.31 3.87
C GLY A 490 13.43 -49.12 3.00
N LYS A 491 14.62 -49.28 3.60
CA LYS A 491 15.94 -49.05 2.98
C LYS A 491 16.15 -49.78 1.64
N LEU A 492 15.47 -50.90 1.44
CA LEU A 492 15.62 -51.77 0.27
C LEU A 492 14.63 -51.49 -0.86
N ALA A 493 13.83 -50.41 -0.80
CA ALA A 493 12.82 -50.11 -1.82
C ALA A 493 13.36 -50.13 -3.26
N GLY A 494 14.59 -49.67 -3.49
CA GLY A 494 15.24 -49.70 -4.80
C GLY A 494 15.59 -51.11 -5.31
N TRP A 495 15.81 -52.07 -4.42
CA TRP A 495 16.11 -53.47 -4.79
C TRP A 495 14.86 -54.26 -5.15
N PHE A 496 13.69 -53.86 -4.63
CA PHE A 496 12.41 -54.51 -4.92
C PHE A 496 11.71 -53.96 -6.17
N GLY A 497 12.36 -53.04 -6.92
CA GLY A 497 11.77 -52.43 -8.11
C GLY A 497 10.54 -51.55 -7.81
N GLU A 498 10.32 -51.16 -6.56
CA GLU A 498 9.22 -50.25 -6.21
C GLU A 498 9.59 -48.81 -6.56
N ILE A 499 8.96 -48.28 -7.60
CA ILE A 499 9.12 -46.90 -8.09
C ILE A 499 8.01 -45.98 -7.57
N GLY A 500 7.27 -46.39 -6.53
CA GLY A 500 6.31 -45.52 -5.83
C GLY A 500 4.92 -45.33 -6.46
N ASN A 501 4.54 -46.15 -7.45
CA ASN A 501 3.17 -46.19 -7.99
C ASN A 501 2.17 -46.84 -7.01
#